data_AF-A0A9C7GDP4-F1
#
_entry.id   AF-A0A9C7GDP4-F1
#
_cell.length_a   1.000
_cell.length_b   1.000
_cell.length_c   1.000
_cell.angle_alpha   90.00
_cell.angle_beta   90.00
_cell.angle_gamma   90.00
#
_symmetry.space_group_name_H-M   'P 1'
#
loop_
_entity.id
_entity.type
_entity.pdbx_description
1 polymer ?
#
loop_
_entity_poly.entity_id
_entity_poly.type
_entity_poly.pdbx_seq_one_letter_code
_entity_poly.pdbx_strand_id
1 'polypeptide(L)' 'MKQDQQTNENIGSIMKPEFAGTDAQQVKQEIQKDVSNGQGAMTSREAGAMRD' A
#
# COMPACT_ATOMS: atom_id res chain seq x y z
N MET A 1 14.53 37.57 1.22
CA MET A 1 13.41 36.76 1.73
C MET A 1 12.29 36.86 0.70
N LYS A 2 12.15 35.86 -0.18
CA LYS A 2 11.11 35.80 -1.20
C LYS A 2 10.33 34.51 -0.99
N GLN A 3 9.12 34.66 -0.44
CA GLN A 3 7.89 34.06 -0.94
C GLN A 3 7.96 32.59 -1.38
N ASP A 4 8.06 31.67 -0.42
CA ASP A 4 7.49 30.32 -0.52
C ASP A 4 6.16 30.32 0.24
N GLN A 5 5.20 31.09 -0.30
CA GLN A 5 3.83 31.14 0.18
C GLN A 5 3.05 30.03 -0.54
N GLN A 6 2.35 29.21 0.24
CA GLN A 6 1.27 28.31 -0.18
C GLN A 6 1.65 26.93 -0.78
N THR A 7 2.14 26.04 0.06
CA THR A 7 1.85 24.58 -0.05
C THR A 7 0.97 24.10 1.10
N ASN A 8 0.05 24.96 1.57
CA ASN A 8 -0.86 24.66 2.68
C ASN A 8 -2.32 24.82 2.28
N GLU A 9 -2.75 24.20 1.17
CA GLU A 9 -4.15 24.28 0.73
C GLU A 9 -4.76 22.95 0.27
N ASN A 10 -4.08 21.80 0.42
CA ASN A 10 -4.73 20.52 0.08
C ASN A 10 -4.19 19.24 0.74
N ILE A 11 -3.60 19.34 1.94
CA ILE A 11 -3.20 18.14 2.69
C ILE A 11 -4.44 17.41 3.27
N GLY A 12 -5.58 18.10 3.36
CA GLY A 12 -6.85 17.55 3.84
C GLY A 12 -7.59 16.64 2.84
N SER A 13 -7.08 16.49 1.61
CA SER A 13 -7.72 15.72 0.52
C SER A 13 -6.86 14.55 0.02
N ILE A 14 -5.95 14.03 0.86
CA ILE A 14 -5.11 12.87 0.47
C ILE A 14 -5.88 11.55 0.62
N MET A 15 -6.96 11.53 1.41
CA MET A 15 -7.81 10.34 1.57
C MET A 15 -9.23 10.71 1.17
N LYS A 16 -9.67 10.30 -0.03
CA LYS A 16 -11.10 10.29 -0.36
C LYS A 16 -11.83 9.51 0.76
N PRO A 17 -12.94 10.00 1.32
CA PRO A 17 -13.64 9.33 2.43
C PRO A 17 -13.97 7.86 2.16
N GLU A 18 -14.23 7.49 0.91
CA GLU A 18 -14.51 6.10 0.48
C GLU A 18 -13.26 5.21 0.37
N PHE A 19 -12.05 5.81 0.37
CA PHE A 19 -10.75 5.14 0.36
C PHE A 19 -9.98 5.31 1.69
N ALA A 20 -10.58 6.01 2.66
CA ALA A 20 -9.93 6.40 3.89
C ALA A 20 -9.98 5.26 4.91
N GLY A 21 -8.93 4.43 4.89
CA GLY A 21 -8.60 3.52 5.98
C GLY A 21 -9.00 2.09 5.71
N THR A 22 -8.01 1.23 5.53
CA THR A 22 -8.20 -0.21 5.63
C THR A 22 -8.05 -0.63 7.08
N ASP A 23 -8.89 -1.56 7.53
CA ASP A 23 -8.71 -2.18 8.85
C ASP A 23 -7.47 -3.08 8.82
N ALA A 24 -6.43 -2.69 9.55
CA ALA A 24 -5.18 -3.43 9.63
C ALA A 24 -5.36 -4.88 10.11
N GLN A 25 -6.35 -5.16 10.96
CA GLN A 25 -6.63 -6.53 11.41
C GLN A 25 -7.26 -7.38 10.32
N GLN A 26 -8.13 -6.78 9.49
CA GLN A 26 -8.72 -7.48 8.34
C GLN A 26 -7.67 -7.73 7.26
N VAL A 27 -6.86 -6.71 6.92
CA VAL A 27 -5.75 -6.85 5.96
C VAL A 27 -4.78 -7.95 6.37
N LYS A 28 -4.42 -8.00 7.66
CA LYS A 28 -3.52 -9.04 8.17
C LYS A 28 -4.11 -10.44 7.98
N GLN A 29 -5.39 -10.63 8.24
CA GLN A 29 -6.06 -11.92 8.06
C GLN A 29 -6.15 -12.31 6.58
N GLU A 30 -6.45 -11.36 5.71
CA GLU A 30 -6.51 -11.56 4.25
C GLU A 30 -5.15 -11.96 3.69
N ILE A 31 -4.07 -11.25 4.05
CA ILE A 31 -2.70 -11.61 3.65
C ILE A 31 -2.33 -13.02 4.11
N GLN A 32 -2.66 -13.40 5.35
CA GLN A 32 -2.38 -14.75 5.85
C GLN A 32 -3.11 -15.83 5.03
N LYS A 33 -4.37 -15.57 4.69
CA LYS A 33 -5.17 -16.46 3.84
C LYS A 33 -4.58 -16.56 2.43
N ASP A 34 -4.19 -15.43 1.84
CA ASP A 34 -3.63 -15.38 0.49
C ASP A 34 -2.31 -16.12 0.42
N VAL A 35 -1.41 -15.87 1.37
CA VAL A 35 -0.13 -16.60 1.48
C VAL A 35 -0.38 -18.10 1.67
N SER A 36 -1.35 -18.49 2.51
CA SER A 36 -1.73 -19.90 2.68
C SER A 36 -2.27 -20.54 1.41
N ASN A 37 -2.92 -19.75 0.54
CA ASN A 37 -3.41 -20.18 -0.77
C ASN A 37 -2.33 -20.09 -1.86
N GLY A 38 -1.09 -19.73 -1.50
CA GLY A 38 0.01 -19.54 -2.45
C GLY A 38 -0.06 -18.22 -3.23
N GLN A 39 -1.06 -17.37 -2.97
CA GLN A 39 -1.19 -16.07 -3.60
C GLN A 39 -0.20 -15.09 -2.94
N GLY A 40 0.74 -14.57 -3.72
CA GLY A 40 1.81 -13.70 -3.20
C GLY A 40 2.91 -14.43 -2.43
N ALA A 41 2.85 -15.76 -2.31
CA ALA A 41 3.93 -16.59 -1.76
C ALA A 41 5.02 -16.80 -2.82
N MET A 42 5.70 -15.73 -3.22
CA MET A 42 6.81 -15.83 -4.17
C MET A 42 8.09 -16.21 -3.42
N THR A 43 8.69 -17.35 -3.75
CA THR A 43 9.98 -17.73 -3.18
C THR A 43 11.10 -16.89 -3.82
N SER A 44 12.20 -16.69 -3.10
CA SER A 44 13.35 -15.91 -3.59
C SER A 44 13.93 -16.44 -4.91
N ARG A 45 13.80 -17.75 -5.15
CA ARG A 45 14.19 -18.40 -6.40
C ARG A 45 13.28 -18.01 -7.56
N GLU A 46 11.97 -18.07 -7.35
CA GLU A 46 10.98 -17.69 -8.37
C GLU A 46 11.06 -16.21 -8.70
N ALA A 47 11.20 -15.34 -7.69
CA ALA A 47 11.40 -13.90 -7.89
C ALA A 47 12.68 -13.57 -8.67
N GLY A 48 13.75 -14.34 -8.45
CA GLY A 48 15.02 -14.17 -9.13
C GLY A 48 14.99 -14.54 -10.62
N ALA A 49 14.10 -15.45 -11.00
CA ALA A 49 13.93 -15.94 -12.38
C ALA A 49 12.95 -15.09 -13.22
N MET A 50 12.30 -14.08 -12.64
CA MET A 50 11.40 -13.16 -13.36
C MET A 50 12.13 -11.98 -14.01
N ARG A 51 13.47 -11.95 -13.99
CA ARG A 51 14.29 -10.81 -14.44
C ARG A 51 14.75 -10.92 -15.90
N ASP A 52 14.20 -11.88 -16.63
CA ASP A 52 14.65 -12.31 -17.95
C ASP A 52 13.83 -11.67 -19.07
#